data_AF-A0A1Y1QKC8-F1
#
_entry.id   AF-A0A1Y1QKC8-F1
#
_cell.length_a   1.000
_cell.length_b   1.000
_cell.length_c   1.000
_cell.angle_alpha   90.00
_cell.angle_beta   90.00
_cell.angle_gamma   90.00
#
_symmetry.space_group_name_H-M   'P 1'
#
loop_
_entity.id
_entity.type
_entity.pdbx_description
1 polymer ?
#
loop_
_entity_poly.entity_id
_entity_poly.type
_entity_poly.pdbx_seq_one_letter_code
_entity_poly.pdbx_strand_id
1 'polypeptide(L)'
;MTYQEFYANIDCRFPYHDTAAWQQLIAQPVQDIVEPASLALIQQQLLSDAEVMYIMEQLRAYPQQSSALQVALFACADEQGLVDAKYEEIVSEWQR
;
A
#
# COMPACT_ATOMS: atom_id res chain seq x y z
N MET A 1 -32.00 1.37 4.87
CA MET A 1 -30.64 0.92 4.53
C MET A 1 -30.31 -0.26 5.42
N THR A 2 -30.35 -1.45 4.85
CA THR A 2 -29.89 -2.68 5.49
C THR A 2 -28.36 -2.76 5.44
N TYR A 3 -27.77 -3.63 6.24
CA TYR A 3 -26.33 -3.89 6.22
C TYR A 3 -25.88 -4.27 4.79
N GLN A 4 -26.58 -5.17 4.10
CA GLN A 4 -26.26 -5.56 2.72
C GLN A 4 -26.31 -4.39 1.72
N GLU A 5 -27.30 -3.51 1.83
CA GLU A 5 -27.40 -2.30 0.99
C GLU A 5 -26.26 -1.32 1.27
N PHE A 6 -25.77 -1.25 2.51
CA PHE A 6 -24.63 -0.41 2.86
C PHE A 6 -23.35 -0.89 2.17
N TYR A 7 -22.96 -2.16 2.29
CA TYR A 7 -21.72 -2.68 1.65
C TYR A 7 -21.74 -2.61 0.12
N ALA A 8 -22.90 -2.86 -0.49
CA ALA A 8 -23.03 -2.81 -1.96
C ALA A 8 -22.80 -1.40 -2.54
N ASN A 9 -22.95 -0.36 -1.71
CA ASN A 9 -22.78 1.04 -2.10
C ASN A 9 -21.42 1.63 -1.65
N ILE A 10 -20.54 0.84 -1.02
CA ILE A 10 -19.19 1.32 -0.68
C ILE A 10 -18.33 1.31 -1.93
N ASP A 11 -17.69 2.44 -2.20
CA ASP A 11 -16.96 2.74 -3.44
C ASP A 11 -15.76 1.82 -3.69
N CYS A 12 -15.19 1.22 -2.64
CA CYS A 12 -14.01 0.37 -2.76
C CYS A 12 -14.27 -1.02 -3.38
N ARG A 13 -15.52 -1.36 -3.77
CA ARG A 13 -15.92 -2.61 -4.49
C ARG A 13 -15.30 -3.90 -3.94
N PHE A 14 -14.91 -3.90 -2.67
CA PHE A 14 -14.23 -5.03 -2.07
C PHE A 14 -15.25 -6.15 -1.87
N PRO A 15 -14.96 -7.41 -2.25
CA PRO A 15 -15.94 -8.49 -2.32
C PRO A 15 -16.23 -9.09 -0.94
N TYR A 16 -16.73 -8.30 0.01
CA TYR A 16 -17.00 -8.72 1.39
C TYR A 16 -17.95 -9.92 1.51
N HIS A 17 -18.80 -10.14 0.51
CA HIS A 17 -19.80 -11.22 0.49
C HIS A 17 -19.26 -12.54 -0.10
N ASP A 18 -18.09 -12.52 -0.75
CA ASP A 18 -17.46 -13.68 -1.34
C ASP A 18 -16.18 -14.00 -0.58
N THR A 19 -16.30 -14.98 0.32
CA THR A 19 -15.20 -15.41 1.19
C THR A 19 -13.95 -15.82 0.42
N ALA A 20 -14.12 -16.55 -0.68
CA ALA A 20 -12.99 -17.02 -1.47
C ALA A 20 -12.32 -15.84 -2.19
N ALA A 21 -13.11 -14.93 -2.76
CA ALA A 21 -12.58 -13.79 -3.50
C ALA A 21 -11.78 -12.84 -2.60
N TRP A 22 -12.30 -12.44 -1.42
CA TRP A 22 -11.56 -11.52 -0.58
C TRP A 22 -10.33 -12.17 0.07
N GLN A 23 -10.39 -13.46 0.40
CA GLN A 23 -9.23 -14.20 0.90
C GLN A 23 -8.08 -14.23 -0.12
N GLN A 24 -8.41 -14.41 -1.41
CA GLN A 24 -7.40 -14.36 -2.47
C GLN A 24 -6.79 -12.96 -2.67
N LEU A 25 -7.57 -11.90 -2.43
CA LEU A 25 -7.09 -10.51 -2.52
C LEU A 25 -6.14 -10.17 -1.36
N ILE A 26 -6.40 -10.66 -0.15
CA ILE A 26 -5.52 -10.40 0.99
C ILE A 26 -4.28 -11.32 1.03
N ALA A 27 -4.36 -12.52 0.46
CA ALA A 27 -3.23 -13.45 0.39
C ALA A 27 -2.14 -13.05 -0.64
N GLN A 28 -2.18 -11.81 -1.14
CA GLN A 28 -1.20 -11.29 -2.08
C GLN A 28 0.10 -10.92 -1.35
N PRO A 29 1.28 -11.20 -1.93
CA PRO A 29 2.58 -10.89 -1.31
C PRO A 29 2.77 -9.41 -0.94
N VAL A 30 2.02 -8.51 -1.57
CA VAL A 30 2.03 -7.06 -1.29
C VAL A 30 1.69 -6.77 0.18
N GLN A 31 0.86 -7.59 0.83
CA GLN A 31 0.57 -7.42 2.26
C GLN A 31 1.82 -7.53 3.12
N ASP A 32 2.59 -8.61 2.95
CA ASP A 32 3.80 -8.85 3.74
C ASP A 32 4.86 -7.76 3.51
N ILE A 33 4.90 -7.20 2.30
CA ILE A 33 5.83 -6.13 1.93
C ILE A 33 5.44 -4.79 2.60
N VAL A 34 4.16 -4.44 2.63
CA VAL A 34 3.68 -3.15 3.14
C VAL A 34 3.37 -3.16 4.65
N GLU A 35 3.29 -4.35 5.27
CA GLU A 35 3.00 -4.51 6.70
C GLU A 35 3.93 -3.68 7.61
N PRO A 36 5.26 -3.66 7.43
CA PRO A 36 6.14 -2.89 8.30
C PRO A 36 5.83 -1.38 8.28
N ALA A 37 5.59 -0.81 7.10
CA ALA A 37 5.19 0.58 6.94
C ALA A 37 3.82 0.86 7.58
N SER A 38 2.88 -0.06 7.42
CA SER A 38 1.54 0.05 8.01
C SER A 38 1.59 0.04 9.54
N LEU A 39 2.37 -0.87 10.13
CA LEU A 39 2.54 -0.97 11.57
C LEU A 39 3.24 0.27 12.15
N ALA A 40 4.27 0.77 11.47
CA ALA A 40 4.98 1.98 11.86
C ALA A 40 4.01 3.18 11.97
N LEU A 41 3.17 3.39 10.95
CA LEU A 41 2.14 4.42 10.95
C LEU A 41 1.12 4.26 12.09
N ILE A 42 0.62 3.04 12.32
CA ILE A 42 -0.33 2.74 13.41
C ILE A 42 0.29 3.05 14.78
N GLN A 43 1.58 2.76 14.94
CA GLN A 43 2.33 2.98 16.18
C GLN A 43 2.85 4.41 16.32
N GLN A 44 2.62 5.28 15.34
CA GLN A 44 3.16 6.64 15.27
C GLN A 44 4.70 6.64 15.36
N GLN A 45 5.32 5.62 14.78
CA GLN A 45 6.76 5.50 14.65
C GLN A 45 7.12 5.68 13.18
N LEU A 46 8.10 6.54 12.91
CA LEU A 46 8.61 6.69 11.55
C LEU A 46 9.71 5.66 11.31
N LEU A 47 9.69 5.06 10.13
CA LEU A 47 10.79 4.28 9.57
C LEU A 47 11.89 5.22 9.08
N SER A 48 13.10 4.70 9.00
CA SER A 48 14.19 5.37 8.30
C SER A 48 13.96 5.35 6.78
N ASP A 49 14.53 6.33 6.08
CA ASP A 49 14.48 6.40 4.62
C ASP A 49 15.00 5.10 3.99
N ALA A 50 16.05 4.49 4.55
CA ALA A 50 16.60 3.23 4.04
C ALA A 50 15.60 2.05 4.13
N GLU A 51 14.83 1.96 5.21
CA GLU A 51 13.78 0.94 5.38
C GLU A 51 12.65 1.16 4.38
N VAL A 52 12.20 2.40 4.20
CA VAL A 52 11.16 2.74 3.23
C VAL A 52 11.62 2.48 1.80
N MET A 53 12.85 2.86 1.45
CA MET A 53 13.44 2.59 0.14
C MET A 53 13.49 1.09 -0.17
N TYR A 54 13.81 0.25 0.82
CA TYR A 54 13.77 -1.19 0.67
C TYR A 54 12.34 -1.70 0.39
N ILE A 55 11.35 -1.22 1.14
CA ILE A 55 9.93 -1.56 0.92
C ILE A 55 9.48 -1.14 -0.47
N MET A 56 9.77 0.10 -0.89
CA MET A 56 9.41 0.61 -2.21
C MET A 56 10.05 -0.20 -3.35
N GLU A 57 11.30 -0.62 -3.21
CA GLU A 57 11.96 -1.48 -4.20
C GLU A 57 11.25 -2.83 -4.33
N GLN A 58 10.80 -3.42 -3.22
CA GLN A 58 10.02 -4.67 -3.27
C GLN A 58 8.65 -4.46 -3.92
N LEU A 59 7.98 -3.33 -3.62
CA LEU A 59 6.69 -2.98 -4.20
C LEU A 59 6.76 -2.71 -5.71
N ARG A 60 7.91 -2.28 -6.24
CA ARG A 60 8.13 -2.04 -7.67
C ARG A 60 7.68 -3.20 -8.56
N ALA A 61 7.82 -4.44 -8.07
CA ALA A 61 7.42 -5.65 -8.79
C ALA A 61 5.90 -5.85 -8.95
N TYR A 62 5.07 -5.00 -8.33
CA TYR A 62 3.61 -5.09 -8.32
C TYR A 62 2.96 -3.82 -8.90
N PRO A 63 2.90 -3.68 -10.25
CA PRO A 63 2.30 -2.52 -10.89
C PRO A 63 0.86 -2.26 -10.46
N GLN A 64 0.44 -1.00 -10.53
CA GLN A 64 -0.90 -0.50 -10.16
C GLN A 64 -1.23 -0.56 -8.65
N GLN A 65 -0.30 -1.00 -7.80
CA GLN A 65 -0.46 -0.97 -6.34
C GLN A 65 -0.05 0.38 -5.74
N SER A 66 -0.56 1.48 -6.30
CA SER A 66 -0.19 2.84 -5.88
C SER A 66 -0.54 3.12 -4.41
N SER A 67 -1.64 2.53 -3.91
CA SER A 67 -2.01 2.65 -2.49
C SER A 67 -0.95 2.06 -1.56
N ALA A 68 -0.34 0.92 -1.92
CA ALA A 68 0.71 0.32 -1.12
C ALA A 68 1.99 1.17 -1.12
N LEU A 69 2.31 1.74 -2.29
CA LEU A 69 3.47 2.63 -2.43
C LEU A 69 3.29 3.93 -1.63
N GLN A 70 2.08 4.47 -1.57
CA GLN A 70 1.75 5.65 -0.74
C GLN A 70 1.84 5.36 0.75
N VAL A 71 1.45 4.16 1.20
CA VAL A 71 1.63 3.76 2.61
C VAL A 71 3.11 3.75 2.97
N ALA A 72 3.97 3.21 2.09
CA ALA A 72 5.42 3.27 2.29
C ALA A 72 5.93 4.72 2.33
N LEU A 73 5.47 5.56 1.39
CA LEU A 73 5.84 6.97 1.31
C LEU A 73 5.58 7.73 2.61
N PHE A 74 4.41 7.54 3.21
CA PHE A 74 4.03 8.24 4.44
C PHE A 74 4.71 7.70 5.70
N ALA A 75 5.39 6.55 5.62
CA ALA A 75 5.98 5.90 6.79
C ALA A 75 7.32 6.50 7.25
N CYS A 76 7.89 7.49 6.55
CA CYS A 76 9.12 8.19 6.94
C CYS A 76 8.97 9.72 6.89
N ALA A 77 10.00 10.43 7.39
CA ALA A 77 10.05 11.90 7.34
C ALA A 77 10.50 12.44 5.99
N ASP A 78 11.36 11.70 5.28
CA ASP A 78 11.95 12.06 3.98
C ASP A 78 12.56 13.49 3.95
N GLU A 79 13.40 13.82 4.92
CA GLU A 79 13.97 15.18 5.04
C GLU A 79 14.81 15.61 3.82
N GLN A 80 15.34 14.65 3.06
CA GLN A 80 16.15 14.88 1.88
C GLN A 80 15.41 14.69 0.55
N GLY A 81 14.12 14.29 0.56
CA GLY A 81 13.33 14.05 -0.65
C GLY A 81 13.78 12.82 -1.46
N LEU A 82 14.48 11.87 -0.84
CA LEU A 82 14.98 10.67 -1.49
C LEU A 82 13.87 9.66 -1.74
N VAL A 83 12.94 9.55 -0.79
CA VAL A 83 11.80 8.63 -0.85
C VAL A 83 10.77 9.14 -1.85
N ASP A 84 10.50 10.45 -1.85
CA ASP A 84 9.69 11.12 -2.89
C ASP A 84 10.23 10.84 -4.29
N ALA A 85 11.54 11.01 -4.50
CA ALA A 85 12.17 10.76 -5.79
C ALA A 85 12.01 9.29 -6.24
N LYS A 86 12.12 8.35 -5.30
CA LYS A 86 11.93 6.93 -5.56
C LYS A 86 10.48 6.59 -5.91
N TYR A 87 9.54 7.19 -5.20
CA TYR A 87 8.12 7.05 -5.49
C TYR A 87 7.81 7.48 -6.92
N GLU A 88 8.26 8.67 -7.32
CA GLU A 88 8.03 9.21 -8.67
C GLU A 88 8.71 8.36 -9.76
N GLU A 89 9.89 7.81 -9.48
CA GLU A 89 10.58 6.87 -10.37
C GLU A 89 9.71 5.63 -10.65
N ILE A 90 9.20 4.99 -9.59
CA ILE A 90 8.38 3.77 -9.68
C ILE A 90 7.04 4.06 -10.37
N VAL A 91 6.37 5.15 -10.00
CA VAL A 91 5.10 5.54 -10.62
C VAL A 91 5.27 5.83 -12.11
N SER A 92 6.35 6.51 -12.49
CA SER A 92 6.68 6.77 -13.90
C SER A 92 6.96 5.48 -14.69
N GLU A 93 7.56 4.48 -14.05
CA GLU A 93 7.79 3.17 -14.65
C GLU A 93 6.46 2.43 -14.92
N TRP A 94 5.53 2.44 -13.96
CA TRP A 94 4.23 1.79 -14.11
C TRP A 94 3.29 2.45 -15.12
N GLN A 95 3.53 3.72 -15.48
CA GLN A 95 2.74 4.47 -16.47
C GLN A 95 3.21 4.26 -17.92
N ARG A 96 4.33 3.57 -18.14
CA ARG A 96 4.84 3.22 -19.48
C ARG A 96 4.16 1.98 -20.05
#